data_AF-A0A6L8LZ54-F1
#
_entry.id   AF-A0A6L8LZ54-F1
#
_cell.length_a   1.000
_cell.length_b   1.000
_cell.length_c   1.000
_cell.angle_alpha   90.00
_cell.angle_beta   90.00
_cell.angle_gamma   90.00
#
_symmetry.space_group_name_H-M   'P 1'
#
loop_
_entity.id
_entity.type
_entity.pdbx_description
1 polymer ?
#
loop_
_entity_poly.entity_id
_entity_poly.type
_entity_poly.pdbx_seq_one_letter_code
_entity_poly.pdbx_strand_id
1 'polypeptide(L)'
;MKKNIIITLGVVGLGCVFSANTLAGINGNPRQKLCVKLLESPSENLVIETFQSVYDTNNGGTEETLSEDIPIQAGSPAAEYCGHDIIEGKINGDGKMKAEFNVLLNGEGNTIDEFKSESFFNGHGQNNEWDLDEKGQCNGSSQQNPGVYMDATDKNGHSFKDCGSHEIPDENLVKIVFTPNLSSISGPDNPESPDNPNGYEEYDPEAVINETSDYHDGQIVFQPKNTLTYQCKWEEWCNDDPSFYEPGYGLQWQEAWNEYTEPED
;
A
#
# COMPACT_ATOMS: atom_id res chain seq x y z
N MET A 1 -69.90 -46.77 16.74
CA MET A 1 -69.30 -45.73 15.88
C MET A 1 -69.61 -44.36 16.46
N LYS A 2 -68.63 -43.73 17.13
CA LYS A 2 -68.71 -42.31 17.52
C LYS A 2 -67.39 -41.66 17.16
N LYS A 3 -67.51 -40.55 16.43
CA LYS A 3 -66.48 -39.83 15.68
C LYS A 3 -65.45 -39.19 16.60
N ASN A 4 -64.19 -39.29 16.18
CA ASN A 4 -63.08 -38.49 16.68
C ASN A 4 -63.34 -37.00 16.43
N ILE A 5 -63.10 -36.17 17.45
CA ILE A 5 -62.93 -34.72 17.31
C ILE A 5 -61.50 -34.44 17.70
N ILE A 6 -60.67 -34.09 16.71
CA ILE A 6 -59.32 -33.57 16.90
C ILE A 6 -59.49 -32.06 17.11
N ILE A 7 -59.11 -31.56 18.30
CA ILE A 7 -59.05 -30.13 18.59
C ILE A 7 -57.60 -29.70 18.33
N THR A 8 -57.39 -29.00 17.22
CA THR A 8 -56.11 -28.36 16.90
C THR A 8 -55.98 -27.11 17.75
N LEU A 9 -55.10 -27.12 18.76
CA LEU A 9 -54.69 -25.91 19.47
C LEU A 9 -53.75 -25.10 18.57
N GLY A 10 -54.24 -23.97 18.05
CA GLY A 10 -53.39 -22.95 17.45
C GLY A 10 -52.59 -22.25 18.54
N VAL A 11 -51.29 -22.51 18.59
CA VAL A 11 -50.35 -21.71 19.39
C VAL A 11 -50.10 -20.42 18.61
N VAL A 12 -50.83 -19.36 19.00
CA VAL A 12 -50.48 -17.98 18.64
C VAL A 12 -49.29 -17.60 19.50
N GLY A 13 -48.09 -17.94 19.04
CA GLY A 13 -46.87 -17.40 19.60
C GLY A 13 -46.77 -15.94 19.20
N LEU A 14 -46.97 -15.04 20.16
CA LEU A 14 -46.63 -13.63 20.02
C LEU A 14 -45.14 -13.56 19.62
N GLY A 15 -44.88 -13.26 18.35
CA GLY A 15 -43.60 -12.72 17.94
C GLY A 15 -43.48 -11.34 18.60
N CYS A 16 -42.70 -11.24 19.67
CA CYS A 16 -42.16 -9.96 20.09
C CYS A 16 -41.28 -9.47 18.94
N VAL A 17 -41.86 -8.67 18.05
CA VAL A 17 -41.08 -7.83 17.15
C VAL A 17 -40.43 -6.80 18.07
N PHE A 18 -39.19 -7.06 18.47
CA PHE A 18 -38.34 -6.01 19.00
C PHE A 18 -38.04 -5.08 17.82
N SER A 19 -38.96 -4.16 17.56
CA SER A 19 -38.64 -2.95 16.81
C SER A 19 -37.72 -2.15 17.72
N ALA A 20 -36.43 -2.43 17.66
CA ALA A 20 -35.42 -1.54 18.18
C ALA A 20 -35.48 -0.28 17.31
N ASN A 21 -36.41 0.63 17.63
CA ASN A 21 -36.26 2.03 17.29
C ASN A 21 -35.12 2.54 18.19
N THR A 22 -33.89 2.21 17.83
CA THR A 22 -32.73 2.95 18.32
C THR A 22 -32.97 4.39 17.89
N LEU A 23 -33.13 5.30 18.85
CA LEU A 23 -32.99 6.72 18.56
C LEU A 23 -31.73 6.87 17.73
N ALA A 24 -31.84 7.43 16.52
CA ALA A 24 -30.68 7.82 15.73
C ALA A 24 -29.79 8.66 16.65
N GLY A 25 -28.59 8.14 16.95
CA GLY A 25 -27.62 8.87 17.74
C GLY A 25 -27.27 10.14 16.98
N ILE A 26 -27.25 11.28 17.67
CA ILE A 26 -26.88 12.59 17.09
C ILE A 26 -25.39 12.63 16.70
N ASN A 27 -24.63 11.58 17.02
CA ASN A 27 -23.19 11.51 16.84
C ASN A 27 -22.83 10.19 16.14
N GLY A 28 -21.90 10.27 15.20
CA GLY A 28 -21.25 9.11 14.58
C GLY A 28 -20.10 8.61 15.44
N ASN A 29 -19.76 7.33 15.29
CA ASN A 29 -18.71 6.65 16.03
C ASN A 29 -17.74 5.97 15.05
N PRO A 30 -16.81 6.72 14.44
CA PRO A 30 -15.85 6.11 13.51
C PRO A 30 -14.99 5.06 14.21
N ARG A 31 -14.65 4.01 13.46
CA ARG A 31 -13.72 2.96 13.88
C ARG A 31 -12.69 2.79 12.77
N GLN A 32 -11.43 3.06 13.06
CA GLN A 32 -10.35 2.97 12.07
C GLN A 32 -9.23 2.04 12.53
N LYS A 33 -8.66 1.33 11.57
CA LYS A 33 -7.43 0.56 11.75
C LYS A 33 -6.47 0.80 10.59
N LEU A 34 -5.19 0.96 10.89
CA LEU A 34 -4.15 1.13 9.89
C LEU A 34 -3.47 -0.21 9.61
N CYS A 35 -3.31 -0.51 8.33
CA CYS A 35 -2.60 -1.69 7.85
C CYS A 35 -1.65 -1.30 6.71
N VAL A 36 -0.57 -2.07 6.58
CA VAL A 36 0.37 -2.02 5.46
C VAL A 36 0.29 -3.33 4.69
N LYS A 37 0.30 -3.28 3.36
CA LYS A 37 0.32 -4.47 2.50
C LYS A 37 1.63 -4.52 1.74
N LEU A 38 2.39 -5.58 1.94
CA LEU A 38 3.58 -5.83 1.13
C LEU A 38 3.22 -6.65 -0.10
N LEU A 39 3.66 -6.19 -1.28
CA LEU A 39 3.46 -6.91 -2.55
C LEU A 39 4.50 -8.02 -2.74
N GLU A 40 5.66 -7.86 -2.11
CA GLU A 40 6.78 -8.79 -2.13
C GLU A 40 7.39 -8.94 -0.73
N SER A 41 8.19 -9.97 -0.53
CA SER A 41 8.91 -10.16 0.73
C SER A 41 10.07 -9.16 0.82
N PRO A 42 10.20 -8.40 1.92
CA PRO A 42 11.25 -7.39 2.03
C PRO A 42 12.63 -8.06 2.20
N SER A 43 13.65 -7.50 1.57
CA SER A 43 15.06 -7.92 1.69
C SER A 43 15.68 -7.50 3.04
N GLU A 44 15.13 -6.46 3.67
CA GLU A 44 15.62 -5.87 4.91
C GLU A 44 14.49 -5.74 5.94
N ASN A 45 14.86 -5.41 7.19
CA ASN A 45 13.87 -5.16 8.22
C ASN A 45 13.18 -3.82 7.96
N LEU A 46 11.86 -3.78 8.15
CA LEU A 46 11.07 -2.57 8.07
C LEU A 46 10.45 -2.27 9.43
N VAL A 47 10.31 -0.98 9.74
CA VAL A 47 9.44 -0.49 10.81
C VAL A 47 8.43 0.44 10.17
N ILE A 48 7.16 0.14 10.33
CA ILE A 48 6.08 1.01 9.87
C ILE A 48 5.56 1.79 11.05
N GLU A 49 5.92 3.06 11.12
CA GLU A 49 5.34 3.99 12.09
C GLU A 49 3.97 4.42 11.58
N THR A 50 2.96 4.27 12.42
CA THR A 50 1.59 4.66 12.10
C THR A 50 1.11 5.72 13.07
N PHE A 51 0.34 6.68 12.57
CA PHE A 51 -0.38 7.65 13.38
C PHE A 51 -1.82 7.78 12.88
N GLN A 52 -2.76 7.74 13.82
CA GLN A 52 -4.17 7.99 13.54
C GLN A 52 -4.80 8.91 14.58
N SER A 53 -5.78 9.70 14.17
CA SER A 53 -6.52 10.58 15.08
C SER A 53 -7.96 10.82 14.65
N VAL A 54 -8.83 11.00 15.64
CA VAL A 54 -10.22 11.43 15.46
C VAL A 54 -10.32 12.91 15.83
N TYR A 55 -10.85 13.73 14.91
CA TYR A 55 -11.04 15.16 15.13
C TYR A 55 -12.50 15.56 14.91
N ASP A 56 -13.16 16.04 15.97
CA ASP A 56 -14.51 16.62 15.88
C ASP A 56 -14.39 18.12 15.56
N THR A 57 -14.83 18.51 14.36
CA THR A 57 -14.70 19.89 13.89
C THR A 57 -15.65 20.85 14.61
N ASN A 58 -16.77 20.35 15.14
CA ASN A 58 -17.78 21.14 15.83
C ASN A 58 -17.42 21.40 17.30
N ASN A 59 -16.71 20.47 17.95
CA ASN A 59 -16.12 20.67 19.27
C ASN A 59 -14.72 21.31 19.26
N GLY A 60 -14.10 21.43 18.07
CA GLY A 60 -12.83 22.13 17.88
C GLY A 60 -11.63 21.42 18.50
N GLY A 61 -11.66 20.09 18.60
CA GLY A 61 -10.66 19.33 19.33
C GLY A 61 -10.43 17.92 18.79
N THR A 62 -9.23 17.40 19.07
CA THR A 62 -8.88 15.99 18.86
C THR A 62 -9.52 15.16 19.96
N GLU A 63 -10.36 14.21 19.58
CA GLU A 63 -11.05 13.31 20.51
C GLU A 63 -10.14 12.16 20.94
N GLU A 64 -9.39 11.59 19.98
CA GLU A 64 -8.49 10.48 20.23
C GLU A 64 -7.29 10.49 19.27
N THR A 65 -6.16 9.95 19.72
CA THR A 65 -4.94 9.74 18.92
C THR A 65 -4.30 8.42 19.27
N LEU A 66 -3.74 7.73 18.29
CA LEU A 66 -3.01 6.48 18.48
C LEU A 66 -1.79 6.43 17.55
N SER A 67 -0.65 6.02 18.11
CA SER A 67 0.60 5.78 17.38
C SER A 67 1.10 4.38 17.69
N GLU A 68 1.45 3.64 16.65
CA GLU A 68 1.94 2.26 16.76
C GLU A 68 3.05 1.99 15.75
N ASP A 69 4.01 1.16 16.15
CA ASP A 69 5.06 0.65 15.26
C ASP A 69 4.74 -0.78 14.86
N ILE A 70 4.80 -1.07 13.57
CA ILE A 70 4.62 -2.43 13.02
C ILE A 70 5.98 -2.93 12.51
N PRO A 71 6.72 -3.75 13.29
CA PRO A 71 7.98 -4.32 12.85
C PRO A 71 7.74 -5.47 11.87
N ILE A 72 8.42 -5.45 10.73
CA ILE A 72 8.40 -6.51 9.71
C ILE A 72 9.83 -6.95 9.46
N GLN A 73 10.10 -8.25 9.64
CA GLN A 73 11.46 -8.78 9.49
C GLN A 73 11.78 -9.04 8.01
N ALA A 74 13.06 -8.97 7.65
CA ALA A 74 13.54 -9.42 6.35
C ALA A 74 13.06 -10.86 6.06
N GLY A 75 12.63 -11.11 4.82
CA GLY A 75 12.08 -12.40 4.38
C GLY A 75 10.67 -12.71 4.87
N SER A 76 10.01 -11.79 5.60
CA SER A 76 8.60 -11.94 5.96
C SER A 76 7.74 -12.04 4.69
N PRO A 77 6.63 -12.81 4.70
CA PRO A 77 5.84 -13.01 3.50
C PRO A 77 5.20 -11.72 2.98
N ALA A 78 5.02 -11.65 1.66
CA ALA A 78 4.12 -10.68 1.04
C ALA A 78 2.70 -10.84 1.59
N ALA A 79 2.30 -9.93 2.49
CA ALA A 79 1.07 -10.02 3.26
C ALA A 79 0.63 -8.64 3.79
N GLU A 80 -0.56 -8.61 4.38
CA GLU A 80 -1.08 -7.47 5.15
C GLU A 80 -0.61 -7.59 6.61
N TYR A 81 -0.01 -6.51 7.14
CA TYR A 81 0.38 -6.35 8.53
C TYR A 81 -0.39 -5.16 9.09
N CYS A 82 -1.02 -5.29 10.26
CA CYS A 82 -1.84 -4.22 10.83
C CYS A 82 -1.35 -3.85 12.23
N GLY A 83 -1.66 -2.62 12.64
CA GLY A 83 -1.56 -2.19 14.03
C GLY A 83 -2.32 -3.14 14.96
N HIS A 84 -2.01 -3.13 16.24
CA HIS A 84 -2.75 -3.94 17.21
C HIS A 84 -4.14 -3.35 17.43
N ASP A 85 -4.18 -2.05 17.68
CA ASP A 85 -5.35 -1.37 18.20
C ASP A 85 -6.25 -0.80 17.09
N ILE A 86 -7.49 -0.51 17.48
CA ILE A 86 -8.48 0.19 16.67
C ILE A 86 -8.68 1.52 17.36
N ILE A 87 -8.57 2.63 16.62
CA ILE A 87 -8.99 3.92 17.14
C ILE A 87 -10.50 4.05 16.96
N GLU A 88 -11.17 4.43 18.03
CA GLU A 88 -12.60 4.71 18.03
C GLU A 88 -12.79 6.14 18.55
N GLY A 89 -13.85 6.81 18.15
CA GLY A 89 -14.11 8.14 18.66
C GLY A 89 -15.56 8.51 18.45
N LYS A 90 -15.92 9.73 18.87
CA LYS A 90 -17.28 10.23 18.74
C LYS A 90 -17.24 11.58 18.05
N ILE A 91 -17.95 11.71 16.94
CA ILE A 91 -18.03 12.96 16.17
C ILE A 91 -19.48 13.42 16.14
N ASN A 92 -19.72 14.67 16.58
CA ASN A 92 -21.02 15.32 16.53
C ASN A 92 -21.13 16.19 15.28
N GLY A 93 -21.71 15.66 14.19
CA GLY A 93 -21.75 16.34 12.89
C GLY A 93 -20.48 16.09 12.10
N ASP A 94 -19.79 17.12 11.64
CA ASP A 94 -18.63 16.95 10.76
C ASP A 94 -17.34 16.69 11.55
N GLY A 95 -16.49 15.82 11.02
CA GLY A 95 -15.20 15.50 11.61
C GLY A 95 -14.19 15.02 10.58
N LYS A 96 -13.01 14.67 11.08
CA LYS A 96 -11.91 14.16 10.28
C LYS A 96 -11.26 12.96 10.94
N MET A 97 -10.87 12.00 10.11
CA MET A 97 -10.07 10.85 10.49
C MET A 97 -8.71 10.98 9.84
N LYS A 98 -7.64 11.02 10.63
CA LYS A 98 -6.28 11.09 10.11
C LYS A 98 -5.66 9.70 10.03
N ALA A 99 -4.92 9.46 8.97
CA ALA A 99 -4.11 8.26 8.77
C ALA A 99 -2.73 8.66 8.25
N GLU A 100 -1.67 8.29 8.96
CA GLU A 100 -0.29 8.51 8.55
C GLU A 100 0.51 7.21 8.67
N PHE A 101 1.38 7.01 7.70
CA PHE A 101 2.33 5.90 7.60
C PHE A 101 3.69 6.48 7.25
N ASN A 102 4.72 6.10 8.01
CA ASN A 102 6.12 6.26 7.60
C ASN A 102 6.76 4.87 7.56
N VAL A 103 7.39 4.53 6.44
CA VAL A 103 8.08 3.25 6.25
C VAL A 103 9.57 3.48 6.44
N LEU A 104 10.17 2.88 7.46
CA LEU A 104 11.58 3.04 7.79
C LEU A 104 12.37 1.76 7.57
N LEU A 105 13.57 1.90 7.00
CA LEU A 105 14.52 0.81 6.84
C LEU A 105 15.27 0.58 8.16
N ASN A 106 15.32 -0.66 8.64
CA ASN A 106 15.99 -1.05 9.88
C ASN A 106 15.59 -0.23 11.14
N GLY A 107 14.48 0.51 11.08
CA GLY A 107 14.05 1.43 12.14
C GLY A 107 14.93 2.68 12.27
N GLU A 108 15.76 2.99 11.29
CA GLU A 108 16.59 4.19 11.26
C GLU A 108 15.96 5.27 10.37
N GLY A 109 16.17 6.54 10.72
CA GLY A 109 15.38 7.73 10.32
C GLY A 109 15.32 8.11 8.83
N ASN A 110 15.62 7.20 7.91
CA ASN A 110 15.39 7.38 6.49
C ASN A 110 14.03 6.75 6.12
N THR A 111 13.03 7.60 5.93
CA THR A 111 11.73 7.21 5.40
C THR A 111 11.87 6.79 3.94
N ILE A 112 11.53 5.54 3.64
CA ILE A 112 11.55 4.94 2.29
C ILE A 112 10.31 5.38 1.51
N ASP A 113 9.16 5.38 2.17
CA ASP A 113 7.90 5.81 1.62
C ASP A 113 6.99 6.32 2.75
N GLU A 114 6.08 7.21 2.40
CA GLU A 114 5.12 7.76 3.35
C GLU A 114 3.76 8.01 2.72
N PHE A 115 2.73 7.89 3.56
CA PHE A 115 1.39 8.29 3.20
C PHE A 115 0.76 9.06 4.34
N LYS A 116 0.11 10.18 4.03
CA LYS A 116 -0.60 11.02 5.00
C LYS A 116 -1.91 11.47 4.40
N SER A 117 -3.01 11.15 5.07
CA SER A 117 -4.36 11.51 4.65
C SER A 117 -5.22 11.99 5.80
N GLU A 118 -6.19 12.82 5.44
CA GLU A 118 -7.33 13.18 6.28
C GLU A 118 -8.59 12.77 5.53
N SER A 119 -9.30 11.76 6.04
CA SER A 119 -10.62 11.41 5.55
C SER A 119 -11.67 12.34 6.17
N PHE A 120 -12.59 12.82 5.34
CA PHE A 120 -13.74 13.58 5.82
C PHE A 120 -14.81 12.62 6.33
N PHE A 121 -15.48 13.05 7.40
CA PHE A 121 -16.49 12.26 8.09
C PHE A 121 -17.72 13.12 8.37
N ASN A 122 -18.90 12.65 7.98
CA ASN A 122 -20.17 13.22 8.41
C ASN A 122 -20.90 12.27 9.36
N GLY A 123 -20.92 12.64 10.65
CA GLY A 123 -21.44 11.86 11.78
C GLY A 123 -22.88 12.15 12.16
N HIS A 124 -23.76 12.50 11.22
CA HIS A 124 -25.16 12.79 11.52
C HIS A 124 -26.05 11.57 11.84
N GLY A 125 -25.48 10.36 12.06
CA GLY A 125 -26.26 9.20 12.51
C GLY A 125 -25.60 7.84 12.24
N GLN A 126 -26.44 6.81 12.08
CA GLN A 126 -26.04 5.37 12.01
C GLN A 126 -25.01 5.02 10.93
N ASN A 127 -24.88 5.85 9.88
CA ASN A 127 -23.89 5.68 8.82
C ASN A 127 -23.13 6.98 8.64
N ASN A 128 -21.89 6.85 8.23
CA ASN A 128 -20.99 7.95 8.01
C ASN A 128 -20.50 7.92 6.59
N GLU A 129 -20.48 9.08 5.95
CA GLU A 129 -19.79 9.23 4.67
C GLU A 129 -18.28 9.29 4.95
N TRP A 130 -17.56 8.28 4.46
CA TRP A 130 -16.11 8.22 4.49
C TRP A 130 -15.59 8.52 3.10
N ASP A 131 -14.77 9.55 3.01
CA ASP A 131 -14.07 9.95 1.79
C ASP A 131 -12.60 10.12 2.15
N LEU A 132 -11.76 9.17 1.74
CA LEU A 132 -10.32 9.19 1.99
C LEU A 132 -9.67 10.19 1.01
N ASP A 133 -8.71 11.00 1.47
CA ASP A 133 -7.93 11.85 0.58
C ASP A 133 -6.64 11.11 0.19
N GLU A 134 -6.67 10.40 -0.93
CA GLU A 134 -5.56 9.56 -1.38
C GLU A 134 -4.45 10.35 -2.06
N LYS A 135 -4.65 11.66 -2.30
CA LYS A 135 -3.66 12.53 -2.97
C LYS A 135 -3.13 11.97 -4.29
N GLY A 136 -4.00 11.26 -5.02
CA GLY A 136 -3.66 10.61 -6.29
C GLY A 136 -2.97 9.25 -6.18
N GLN A 137 -2.82 8.70 -4.98
CA GLN A 137 -2.17 7.39 -4.74
C GLN A 137 -3.18 6.24 -4.60
N CYS A 138 -4.34 6.30 -5.25
CA CYS A 138 -5.36 5.27 -5.09
C CYS A 138 -4.94 3.91 -5.67
N ASN A 139 -5.12 2.84 -4.90
CA ASN A 139 -4.82 1.44 -5.26
C ASN A 139 -6.03 0.49 -5.10
N GLY A 140 -7.23 0.94 -5.46
CA GLY A 140 -8.46 0.16 -5.25
C GLY A 140 -8.61 -1.10 -6.10
N SER A 141 -8.46 -0.98 -7.42
CA SER A 141 -8.97 -2.00 -8.35
C SER A 141 -8.06 -3.22 -8.54
N SER A 142 -6.74 -3.04 -8.47
CA SER A 142 -5.77 -4.12 -8.66
C SER A 142 -5.10 -4.56 -7.37
N GLN A 143 -4.94 -3.66 -6.39
CA GLN A 143 -4.22 -3.91 -5.12
C GLN A 143 -2.84 -4.55 -5.34
N GLN A 144 -2.25 -4.28 -6.51
CA GLN A 144 -1.00 -4.86 -7.01
C GLN A 144 0.05 -3.79 -7.28
N ASN A 145 -0.29 -2.51 -7.09
CA ASN A 145 0.62 -1.39 -7.23
C ASN A 145 0.79 -0.70 -5.87
N PRO A 146 1.85 0.11 -5.68
CA PRO A 146 1.92 1.01 -4.54
C PRO A 146 0.74 1.99 -4.49
N GLY A 147 0.39 2.42 -3.28
CA GLY A 147 -0.71 3.35 -3.03
C GLY A 147 -1.58 2.95 -1.84
N VAL A 148 -2.75 3.56 -1.70
CA VAL A 148 -3.66 3.39 -0.56
C VAL A 148 -5.05 2.96 -1.02
N TYR A 149 -5.79 2.26 -0.16
CA TYR A 149 -7.22 2.04 -0.30
C TYR A 149 -7.91 1.82 1.06
N MET A 150 -9.22 1.96 1.09
CA MET A 150 -10.09 1.56 2.20
C MET A 150 -10.58 0.13 2.00
N ASP A 151 -10.54 -0.69 3.05
CA ASP A 151 -11.18 -2.01 3.12
C ASP A 151 -12.25 -1.98 4.23
N ALA A 152 -13.51 -1.98 3.81
CA ALA A 152 -14.64 -1.83 4.72
C ALA A 152 -15.92 -2.47 4.13
N THR A 153 -17.03 -2.34 4.86
CA THR A 153 -18.36 -2.79 4.44
C THR A 153 -19.34 -1.63 4.48
N ASP A 154 -20.01 -1.36 3.37
CA ASP A 154 -20.97 -0.25 3.22
C ASP A 154 -22.28 -0.51 4.00
N LYS A 155 -23.17 0.49 4.02
CA LYS A 155 -24.50 0.40 4.66
C LYS A 155 -25.42 -0.69 4.11
N ASN A 156 -25.12 -1.21 2.92
CA ASN A 156 -25.89 -2.28 2.28
C ASN A 156 -25.31 -3.66 2.60
N GLY A 157 -24.20 -3.74 3.33
CA GLY A 157 -23.50 -4.98 3.64
C GLY A 157 -22.56 -5.44 2.52
N HIS A 158 -22.21 -4.57 1.56
CA HIS A 158 -21.24 -4.89 0.52
C HIS A 158 -19.83 -4.54 0.99
N SER A 159 -18.93 -5.54 0.95
CA SER A 159 -17.50 -5.30 1.16
C SER A 159 -16.88 -4.66 -0.08
N PHE A 160 -16.03 -3.68 0.12
CA PHE A 160 -15.31 -2.98 -0.95
C PHE A 160 -13.85 -2.77 -0.57
N LYS A 161 -13.02 -2.57 -1.61
CA LYS A 161 -11.59 -2.27 -1.50
C LYS A 161 -11.24 -1.21 -2.52
N ASP A 162 -11.44 0.05 -2.17
CA ASP A 162 -11.22 1.17 -3.09
C ASP A 162 -11.02 2.48 -2.33
N CYS A 163 -11.00 3.58 -3.07
CA CYS A 163 -10.72 4.94 -2.60
C CYS A 163 -11.94 5.85 -2.77
N GLY A 164 -13.09 5.29 -3.13
CA GLY A 164 -14.30 6.07 -3.36
C GLY A 164 -14.92 6.54 -2.05
N SER A 165 -15.79 7.55 -2.13
CA SER A 165 -16.67 7.89 -1.01
C SER A 165 -17.71 6.78 -0.80
N HIS A 166 -17.85 6.33 0.46
CA HIS A 166 -18.84 5.31 0.85
C HIS A 166 -19.58 5.70 2.13
N GLU A 167 -20.86 5.33 2.20
CA GLU A 167 -21.62 5.37 3.45
C GLU A 167 -21.40 4.09 4.25
N ILE A 168 -20.73 4.20 5.40
CA ILE A 168 -20.29 3.10 6.26
C ILE A 168 -20.95 3.20 7.64
N PRO A 169 -21.63 2.14 8.12
CA PRO A 169 -22.22 2.11 9.46
C PRO A 169 -21.21 2.41 10.57
N ASP A 170 -21.65 3.08 11.64
CA ASP A 170 -20.86 3.37 12.85
C ASP A 170 -20.15 2.13 13.42
N GLU A 171 -20.86 1.00 13.47
CA GLU A 171 -20.32 -0.24 14.02
C GLU A 171 -19.23 -0.88 13.14
N ASN A 172 -19.13 -0.48 11.87
CA ASN A 172 -18.23 -1.09 10.90
C ASN A 172 -16.82 -0.50 11.01
N LEU A 173 -15.83 -1.39 10.97
CA LEU A 173 -14.43 -1.01 10.93
C LEU A 173 -14.04 -0.57 9.52
N VAL A 174 -13.40 0.58 9.41
CA VAL A 174 -12.69 1.02 8.21
C VAL A 174 -11.22 0.72 8.37
N LYS A 175 -10.68 -0.14 7.51
CA LYS A 175 -9.22 -0.32 7.41
C LYS A 175 -8.68 0.61 6.34
N ILE A 176 -7.69 1.43 6.67
CA ILE A 176 -6.87 2.12 5.68
C ILE A 176 -5.64 1.24 5.43
N VAL A 177 -5.48 0.79 4.19
CA VAL A 177 -4.40 -0.10 3.80
C VAL A 177 -3.44 0.64 2.87
N PHE A 178 -2.20 0.83 3.34
CA PHE A 178 -1.13 1.42 2.55
C PHE A 178 -0.23 0.33 1.95
N THR A 179 0.02 0.39 0.66
CA THR A 179 0.93 -0.48 -0.08
C THR A 179 2.15 0.35 -0.44
N PRO A 180 3.25 0.27 0.32
CA PRO A 180 4.40 1.13 0.09
C PRO A 180 5.14 0.74 -1.20
N ASN A 181 5.75 1.72 -1.83
CA ASN A 181 6.72 1.50 -2.87
C ASN A 181 8.08 1.18 -2.26
N LEU A 182 8.48 -0.10 -2.33
CA LEU A 182 9.77 -0.56 -1.84
C LEU A 182 10.83 -0.67 -2.95
N SER A 183 10.54 -0.16 -4.16
CA SER A 183 11.48 -0.24 -5.30
C SER A 183 12.82 0.46 -5.04
N SER A 184 12.90 1.34 -4.05
CA SER A 184 14.13 2.04 -3.64
C SER A 184 15.03 1.24 -2.69
N ILE A 185 14.61 0.05 -2.24
CA ILE A 185 15.33 -0.80 -1.27
C ILE A 185 15.51 -2.27 -1.73
N SER A 186 15.03 -2.62 -2.92
CA SER A 186 15.19 -3.96 -3.49
C SER A 186 16.57 -4.14 -4.15
N GLY A 187 17.64 -4.31 -3.33
CA GLY A 187 18.97 -4.75 -3.77
C GLY A 187 20.14 -3.94 -3.16
N PRO A 188 21.27 -4.58 -2.83
CA PRO A 188 22.34 -3.95 -2.06
C PRO A 188 23.07 -2.94 -2.94
N ASP A 189 23.25 -1.73 -2.42
CA ASP A 189 23.99 -0.61 -3.02
C ASP A 189 23.19 0.23 -4.05
N ASN A 190 22.27 1.06 -3.52
CA ASN A 190 21.72 2.22 -4.22
C ASN A 190 22.86 3.23 -4.49
N PRO A 191 23.05 3.70 -5.73
CA PRO A 191 22.27 4.84 -6.21
C PRO A 191 21.77 4.70 -7.65
N GLU A 192 20.50 5.05 -7.85
CA GLU A 192 19.86 5.38 -9.14
C GLU A 192 19.40 4.19 -10.01
N SER A 193 18.13 3.81 -9.84
CA SER A 193 17.12 3.62 -10.90
C SER A 193 16.19 2.42 -10.60
N PRO A 194 14.85 2.61 -10.55
CA PRO A 194 13.86 1.56 -10.24
C PRO A 194 13.68 0.51 -11.33
N ASP A 195 14.45 0.57 -12.43
CA ASP A 195 14.30 -0.30 -13.60
C ASP A 195 15.34 -1.44 -13.66
N ASN A 196 16.25 -1.57 -12.68
CA ASN A 196 17.35 -2.54 -12.68
C ASN A 196 17.10 -3.76 -11.77
N PRO A 197 16.28 -4.74 -12.19
CA PRO A 197 15.85 -5.86 -11.35
C PRO A 197 16.99 -6.83 -10.98
N ASN A 198 18.13 -6.76 -11.65
CA ASN A 198 19.21 -7.73 -11.53
C ASN A 198 20.38 -7.22 -10.65
N GLY A 199 20.34 -5.97 -10.21
CA GLY A 199 21.36 -5.37 -9.33
C GLY A 199 22.75 -5.23 -9.98
N TYR A 200 22.83 -5.26 -11.31
CA TYR A 200 24.08 -5.00 -12.03
C TYR A 200 24.38 -3.49 -12.09
N GLU A 201 25.62 -3.09 -12.35
CA GLU A 201 25.92 -1.67 -12.55
C GLU A 201 25.16 -1.12 -13.77
N GLU A 202 24.59 0.08 -13.69
CA GLU A 202 23.94 0.70 -14.86
C GLU A 202 24.97 1.21 -15.87
N TYR A 203 24.70 1.00 -17.16
CA TYR A 203 25.48 1.61 -18.21
C TYR A 203 25.20 3.12 -18.28
N ASP A 204 26.24 3.93 -18.11
CA ASP A 204 26.18 5.39 -18.20
C ASP A 204 26.97 5.90 -19.42
N PRO A 205 26.29 6.35 -20.51
CA PRO A 205 26.98 6.90 -21.66
C PRO A 205 27.75 8.19 -21.35
N GLU A 206 27.33 8.98 -20.34
CA GLU A 206 28.05 10.19 -19.95
C GLU A 206 29.36 9.86 -19.24
N ALA A 207 29.41 8.80 -18.42
CA ALA A 207 30.66 8.31 -17.84
C ALA A 207 31.67 7.90 -18.92
N VAL A 208 31.21 7.26 -19.99
CA VAL A 208 32.07 6.92 -21.14
C VAL A 208 32.56 8.17 -21.86
N ILE A 209 31.68 9.12 -22.17
CA ILE A 209 32.03 10.39 -22.85
C ILE A 209 33.04 11.20 -22.03
N ASN A 210 32.94 11.16 -20.71
CA ASN A 210 33.82 11.89 -19.80
C ASN A 210 35.07 11.10 -19.40
N GLU A 211 35.29 9.90 -19.96
CA GLU A 211 36.41 9.01 -19.65
C GLU A 211 36.48 8.64 -18.15
N THR A 212 35.32 8.53 -17.50
CA THR A 212 35.19 8.13 -16.09
C THR A 212 34.59 6.74 -15.90
N SER A 213 34.13 6.08 -16.97
CA SER A 213 33.69 4.68 -16.93
C SER A 213 34.88 3.73 -16.75
N ASP A 214 34.62 2.56 -16.15
CA ASP A 214 35.64 1.52 -15.92
C ASP A 214 35.05 0.12 -16.15
N TYR A 215 34.43 -0.10 -17.32
CA TYR A 215 33.78 -1.37 -17.65
C TYR A 215 34.80 -2.43 -18.09
N HIS A 216 34.99 -3.48 -17.29
CA HIS A 216 35.99 -4.52 -17.57
C HIS A 216 35.45 -5.69 -18.41
N ASP A 217 36.34 -6.45 -19.05
CA ASP A 217 35.98 -7.68 -19.78
C ASP A 217 35.19 -8.66 -18.89
N GLY A 218 34.06 -9.16 -19.41
CA GLY A 218 33.15 -10.06 -18.70
C GLY A 218 32.22 -9.39 -17.68
N GLN A 219 32.36 -8.09 -17.42
CA GLN A 219 31.45 -7.34 -16.54
C GLN A 219 30.04 -7.29 -17.12
N ILE A 220 29.04 -7.45 -16.25
CA ILE A 220 27.64 -7.37 -16.63
C ILE A 220 27.11 -6.01 -16.20
N VAL A 221 26.45 -5.31 -17.13
CA VAL A 221 25.81 -4.02 -16.90
C VAL A 221 24.34 -4.09 -17.27
N PHE A 222 23.54 -3.25 -16.62
CA PHE A 222 22.14 -3.04 -16.93
C PHE A 222 21.96 -1.85 -17.88
N GLN A 223 21.19 -2.02 -18.95
CA GLN A 223 20.86 -0.94 -19.90
C GLN A 223 19.45 -0.40 -19.60
N PRO A 224 19.32 0.77 -18.96
CA PRO A 224 18.02 1.30 -18.53
C PRO A 224 17.08 1.62 -19.70
N LYS A 225 17.61 1.93 -20.89
CA LYS A 225 16.76 2.28 -22.05
C LYS A 225 15.94 1.10 -22.59
N ASN A 226 16.44 -0.14 -22.49
CA ASN A 226 15.75 -1.34 -22.98
C ASN A 226 15.52 -2.41 -21.91
N THR A 227 15.93 -2.16 -20.67
CA THR A 227 15.77 -3.08 -19.52
C THR A 227 16.50 -4.43 -19.67
N LEU A 228 17.45 -4.55 -20.59
CA LEU A 228 18.25 -5.75 -20.80
C LEU A 228 19.60 -5.65 -20.09
N THR A 229 20.23 -6.80 -19.88
CA THR A 229 21.60 -6.88 -19.34
C THR A 229 22.57 -7.28 -20.42
N TYR A 230 23.78 -6.75 -20.32
CA TYR A 230 24.82 -6.93 -21.31
C TYR A 230 26.14 -7.26 -20.65
N GLN A 231 26.85 -8.24 -21.19
CA GLN A 231 28.20 -8.61 -20.75
C GLN A 231 29.24 -8.00 -21.69
N CYS A 232 30.20 -7.26 -21.13
CA CYS A 232 31.31 -6.69 -21.88
C CYS A 232 32.19 -7.80 -22.47
N LYS A 233 32.58 -7.64 -23.75
CA LYS A 233 33.47 -8.56 -24.49
C LYS A 233 34.92 -8.09 -24.53
N TRP A 234 35.10 -6.78 -24.58
CA TRP A 234 36.38 -6.13 -24.81
C TRP A 234 36.34 -4.77 -24.12
N GLU A 235 37.08 -4.65 -23.02
CA GLU A 235 37.17 -3.43 -22.19
C GLU A 235 37.42 -2.16 -23.02
N GLU A 236 38.32 -2.23 -24.02
CA GLU A 236 38.61 -1.11 -24.92
C GLU A 236 37.36 -0.61 -25.66
N TRP A 237 36.42 -1.48 -26.03
CA TRP A 237 35.22 -1.10 -26.79
C TRP A 237 34.03 -0.79 -25.89
N CYS A 238 33.94 -1.41 -24.71
CA CYS A 238 32.89 -1.13 -23.73
C CYS A 238 32.99 0.29 -23.16
N ASN A 239 34.19 0.90 -23.22
CA ASN A 239 34.49 2.25 -22.75
C ASN A 239 34.82 3.24 -23.91
N ASP A 240 34.48 2.91 -25.15
CA ASP A 240 34.68 3.78 -26.33
C ASP A 240 33.35 4.42 -26.77
N ASP A 241 33.38 5.31 -27.76
CA ASP A 241 32.27 6.17 -28.20
C ASP A 241 30.89 5.48 -28.12
N PRO A 242 29.99 5.94 -27.22
CA PRO A 242 28.66 5.34 -27.04
C PRO A 242 27.81 5.34 -28.30
N SER A 243 28.03 6.27 -29.24
CA SER A 243 27.32 6.26 -30.52
C SER A 243 27.61 5.01 -31.35
N PHE A 244 28.76 4.36 -31.13
CA PHE A 244 29.14 3.09 -31.72
C PHE A 244 28.87 1.92 -30.79
N TYR A 245 29.20 2.02 -29.50
CA TYR A 245 29.28 0.86 -28.63
C TYR A 245 28.29 0.82 -27.45
N GLU A 246 27.35 1.77 -27.34
CA GLU A 246 26.33 1.70 -26.30
C GLU A 246 25.55 0.36 -26.35
N PRO A 247 25.46 -0.42 -25.27
CA PRO A 247 24.82 -1.73 -25.27
C PRO A 247 23.35 -1.64 -25.72
N GLY A 248 23.00 -2.36 -26.79
CA GLY A 248 21.65 -2.38 -27.37
C GLY A 248 21.31 -1.21 -28.31
N TYR A 249 22.12 -0.15 -28.39
CA TYR A 249 21.77 1.08 -29.13
C TYR A 249 22.87 1.62 -30.06
N GLY A 250 24.15 1.36 -29.77
CA GLY A 250 25.27 1.81 -30.60
C GLY A 250 25.32 1.14 -31.98
N LEU A 251 25.87 1.81 -32.99
CA LEU A 251 25.92 1.29 -34.37
C LEU A 251 26.60 -0.08 -34.51
N GLN A 252 27.52 -0.40 -33.60
CA GLN A 252 28.32 -1.63 -33.56
C GLN A 252 28.33 -2.23 -32.14
N TRP A 253 27.27 -2.03 -31.37
CA TRP A 253 27.24 -2.46 -29.97
C TRP A 253 27.51 -3.97 -29.79
N GLN A 254 27.14 -4.79 -30.77
CA GLN A 254 27.38 -6.24 -30.74
C GLN A 254 28.88 -6.60 -30.83
N GLU A 255 29.75 -5.67 -31.21
CA GLU A 255 31.19 -5.87 -31.17
C GLU A 255 31.72 -5.78 -29.73
N ALA A 256 31.16 -4.85 -28.94
CA ALA A 256 31.56 -4.59 -27.55
C ALA A 256 30.80 -5.46 -26.52
N TRP A 257 29.55 -5.85 -26.78
CA TRP A 257 28.68 -6.50 -25.79
C TRP A 257 28.05 -7.80 -26.27
N ASN A 258 27.80 -8.73 -25.36
CA ASN A 258 26.84 -9.81 -25.50
C ASN A 258 25.57 -9.46 -24.73
N GLU A 259 24.39 -9.74 -25.28
CA GLU A 259 23.19 -9.85 -24.43
C GLU A 259 23.41 -10.96 -23.41
N TYR A 260 23.15 -10.67 -22.14
CA TYR A 260 23.32 -11.61 -21.05
C TYR A 260 21.95 -12.13 -20.61
N THR A 261 21.89 -13.44 -20.38
CA THR A 261 20.74 -14.10 -19.76
C THR A 261 21.30 -15.00 -18.68
N GLU A 262 20.82 -14.84 -17.46
CA GLU A 262 21.24 -15.65 -16.34
C GLU A 262 20.94 -17.14 -16.63
N PRO A 263 21.90 -18.05 -16.43
CA PRO A 263 21.66 -19.47 -16.63
C PRO A 263 20.57 -19.97 -15.66
N GLU A 264 19.52 -20.59 -16.19
CA GLU A 264 18.50 -21.27 -15.37
C GLU A 264 19.16 -22.46 -14.63
N ASP A 265 19.13 -22.43 -13.30
CA ASP A 265 19.56 -23.53 -12.41
C ASP A 265 18.56 -24.72 -12.40
#